data_AF-A0A958S734-F1
#
_entry.id   AF-A0A958S734-F1
#
_cell.length_a   1.000
_cell.length_b   1.000
_cell.length_c   1.000
_cell.angle_alpha   90.00
_cell.angle_beta   90.00
_cell.angle_gamma   90.00
#
_symmetry.space_group_name_H-M   'P 1'
#
loop_
_entity.id
_entity.type
_entity.pdbx_description
1 polymer ?
#
loop_
_entity_poly.entity_id
_entity_poly.type
_entity_poly.pdbx_seq_one_letter_code
_entity_poly.pdbx_strand_id
1 'polypeptide(L)'
;MQVKKFEAKTMKEALEMVKVTLGPEAIILSARDSRGGFGLAGAKSVEVTAAVSEEMLKKKALAEQKLNQLSKEKYIHAPARRQKAFIDKVVEQYKQEQDIKMRKFTATPYIEISDDEQGSVSTSSISSGYENLSPVVAQPTPLSNDFVEKRIRGAAERALNGAMDFFKEEEATPQVRVAKSSENALVADGDEIRALRNEILRLKSLVKGFQKVPQSFASLHPGADEGIPFELSFMYEKLIRVGVAKEYVIPALRNLESALPREQLKKKAYVSAWIARYLLDNTQIAENRTLNKYHVFVGPSGHGKTSSLV
;
A
#
# COMPACT_ATOMS: atom_id res chain seq x y z
N MET A 1 -12.95 0.41 -2.70
CA MET A 1 -14.00 1.35 -3.21
C MET A 1 -15.13 1.37 -2.18
N GLN A 2 -15.62 2.54 -1.77
CA GLN A 2 -16.66 2.65 -0.73
C GLN A 2 -18.00 3.03 -1.37
N VAL A 3 -19.05 2.29 -1.06
CA VAL A 3 -20.41 2.50 -1.56
C VAL A 3 -21.32 2.85 -0.39
N LYS A 4 -22.17 3.86 -0.55
CA LYS A 4 -23.15 4.26 0.47
C LYS A 4 -24.47 4.67 -0.16
N LYS A 5 -25.56 4.27 0.49
CA LYS A 5 -26.93 4.63 0.15
C LYS A 5 -27.36 5.86 0.95
N PHE A 6 -28.04 6.78 0.30
CA PHE A 6 -28.57 8.02 0.84
C PHE A 6 -30.05 8.12 0.51
N GLU A 7 -30.86 8.49 1.49
CA GLU A 7 -32.29 8.72 1.29
C GLU A 7 -32.65 10.12 1.78
N ALA A 8 -33.41 10.85 0.97
CA ALA A 8 -33.83 12.21 1.28
C ALA A 8 -35.21 12.52 0.71
N LYS A 9 -35.81 13.65 1.10
CA LYS A 9 -37.13 14.06 0.58
C LYS A 9 -37.05 14.52 -0.88
N THR A 10 -35.89 15.04 -1.27
CA THR A 10 -35.67 15.56 -2.62
C THR A 10 -34.34 15.06 -3.18
N MET A 11 -34.24 14.97 -4.52
CA MET A 11 -32.99 14.63 -5.19
C MET A 11 -31.86 15.61 -4.83
N LYS A 12 -32.17 16.90 -4.67
CA LYS A 12 -31.19 17.93 -4.31
C LYS A 12 -30.56 17.65 -2.95
N GLU A 13 -31.38 17.35 -1.96
CA GLU A 13 -30.94 17.03 -0.59
C GLU A 13 -30.12 15.73 -0.57
N ALA A 14 -30.53 14.70 -1.33
CA ALA A 14 -29.77 13.46 -1.46
C ALA A 14 -28.37 13.71 -2.05
N LEU A 15 -28.27 14.53 -3.11
CA LEU A 15 -27.00 14.89 -3.72
C LEU A 15 -26.11 15.73 -2.80
N GLU A 16 -26.71 16.60 -1.97
CA GLU A 16 -25.97 17.36 -0.96
C GLU A 16 -25.39 16.44 0.13
N MET A 17 -26.17 15.47 0.60
CA MET A 17 -25.69 14.43 1.53
C MET A 17 -24.55 13.60 0.95
N VAL A 18 -24.65 13.20 -0.33
CA VAL A 18 -23.58 12.50 -1.05
C VAL A 18 -22.31 13.35 -1.09
N LYS A 19 -22.42 14.63 -1.47
CA LYS A 19 -21.30 15.55 -1.58
C LYS A 19 -20.63 15.80 -0.22
N VAL A 20 -21.41 16.02 0.84
CA VAL A 20 -20.90 16.23 2.20
C VAL A 20 -20.21 14.97 2.73
N THR A 21 -20.74 13.79 2.44
CA THR A 21 -20.21 12.54 3.00
C THR A 21 -19.05 11.97 2.19
N LEU A 22 -19.22 11.81 0.87
CA LEU A 22 -18.26 11.15 -0.01
C LEU A 22 -17.35 12.14 -0.76
N GLY A 23 -17.79 13.40 -0.90
CA GLY A 23 -17.04 14.43 -1.60
C GLY A 23 -17.62 14.76 -3.00
N PRO A 24 -17.09 15.81 -3.66
CA PRO A 24 -17.59 16.26 -4.97
C PRO A 24 -17.31 15.29 -6.13
N GLU A 25 -16.42 14.32 -5.92
CA GLU A 25 -15.97 13.35 -6.94
C GLU A 25 -16.66 11.98 -6.78
N ALA A 26 -17.72 11.92 -5.97
CA ALA A 26 -18.51 10.71 -5.82
C ALA A 26 -19.29 10.40 -7.11
N ILE A 27 -19.30 9.13 -7.49
CA ILE A 27 -20.01 8.62 -8.65
C ILE A 27 -21.36 8.08 -8.20
N ILE A 28 -22.44 8.54 -8.84
CA ILE A 28 -23.78 8.01 -8.59
C ILE A 28 -23.93 6.69 -9.34
N LEU A 29 -24.18 5.61 -8.61
CA LEU A 29 -24.41 4.27 -9.17
C LEU A 29 -25.88 4.05 -9.53
N SER A 30 -26.78 4.57 -8.71
CA SER A 30 -28.22 4.43 -8.90
C SER A 30 -28.95 5.59 -8.24
N ALA A 31 -30.00 6.08 -8.90
CA ALA A 31 -30.90 7.08 -8.37
C ALA A 31 -32.33 6.63 -8.70
N ARG A 32 -33.16 6.45 -7.67
CA ARG A 32 -34.55 6.03 -7.84
C ARG A 32 -35.48 6.79 -6.90
N ASP A 33 -36.68 7.08 -7.38
CA ASP A 33 -37.75 7.59 -6.54
C ASP A 33 -38.31 6.44 -5.71
N SER A 34 -38.28 6.58 -4.39
CA SER A 34 -38.87 5.64 -3.45
C SER A 34 -40.27 6.12 -3.07
N ARG A 35 -41.26 5.25 -3.26
CA ARG A 35 -42.64 5.48 -2.77
C ARG A 35 -42.92 4.74 -1.46
N GLY A 36 -41.86 4.33 -0.74
CA GLY A 36 -41.99 3.48 0.43
C GLY A 36 -40.95 3.74 1.51
N GLY A 37 -41.25 4.72 2.39
CA GLY A 37 -41.09 4.56 3.84
C GLY A 37 -40.05 5.43 4.58
N PHE A 38 -40.55 6.47 5.28
CA PHE A 38 -40.45 6.57 6.76
C PHE A 38 -41.58 7.49 7.29
N GLY A 39 -42.63 6.90 7.88
CA GLY A 39 -43.80 7.59 8.45
C GLY A 39 -45.13 7.10 7.87
N LEU A 40 -46.18 7.09 8.70
CA LEU A 40 -47.53 6.53 8.46
C LEU A 40 -48.31 7.15 7.28
N ALA A 41 -47.66 7.91 6.40
CA ALA A 41 -48.27 8.65 5.29
C ALA A 41 -47.45 8.65 3.99
N GLY A 42 -46.64 7.62 3.72
CA GLY A 42 -46.15 7.29 2.36
C GLY A 42 -45.58 8.45 1.52
N ALA A 43 -44.84 9.37 2.14
CA ALA A 43 -44.31 10.53 1.43
C ALA A 43 -43.29 10.09 0.36
N LYS A 44 -43.31 10.78 -0.80
CA LYS A 44 -42.33 10.56 -1.89
C LYS A 44 -40.92 10.85 -1.35
N SER A 45 -40.04 9.86 -1.34
CA SER A 45 -38.62 10.01 -1.01
C SER A 45 -37.75 9.63 -2.22
N VAL A 46 -36.47 10.00 -2.18
CA VAL A 46 -35.50 9.69 -3.23
C VAL A 46 -34.35 8.93 -2.61
N GLU A 47 -34.00 7.80 -3.21
CA GLU A 47 -32.86 6.98 -2.85
C GLU A 47 -31.73 7.15 -3.87
N VAL A 48 -30.54 7.48 -3.39
CA VAL A 48 -29.33 7.64 -4.18
C VAL A 48 -28.25 6.74 -3.63
N THR A 49 -27.76 5.82 -4.46
CA THR A 49 -26.58 5.00 -4.15
C THR A 49 -25.38 5.62 -4.84
N ALA A 50 -24.37 6.00 -4.07
CA ALA A 50 -23.15 6.62 -4.57
C ALA A 50 -21.92 5.86 -4.11
N ALA A 51 -20.85 5.95 -4.89
CA ALA A 51 -19.58 5.32 -4.61
C ALA A 51 -18.41 6.25 -4.84
N VAL A 52 -17.32 6.01 -4.10
CA VAL A 52 -16.08 6.77 -4.20
C VAL A 52 -14.89 5.84 -4.01
N SER A 53 -13.76 6.15 -4.65
CA SER A 53 -12.53 5.38 -4.43
C SER A 53 -11.88 5.73 -3.09
N GLU A 54 -11.13 4.80 -2.52
CA GLU A 54 -10.41 5.02 -1.26
C GLU A 54 -9.36 6.12 -1.38
N GLU A 55 -8.76 6.25 -2.56
CA GLU A 55 -7.81 7.33 -2.84
C GLU A 55 -8.48 8.71 -2.73
N MET A 56 -9.69 8.88 -3.27
CA MET A 56 -10.40 10.15 -3.24
C MET A 56 -10.90 10.50 -1.83
N LEU A 57 -11.30 9.49 -1.03
CA LEU A 57 -11.61 9.69 0.39
C LEU A 57 -10.38 10.16 1.18
N LYS A 58 -9.21 9.57 0.95
CA LYS A 58 -7.95 9.99 1.58
C LYS A 58 -7.60 11.43 1.20
N LYS A 59 -7.73 11.80 -0.09
CA LYS A 59 -7.51 13.17 -0.58
C LYS A 59 -8.43 14.18 0.09
N LYS A 60 -9.73 13.86 0.20
CA LYS A 60 -10.71 14.69 0.92
C LYS A 60 -10.33 14.86 2.39
N ALA A 61 -10.03 13.77 3.09
CA ALA A 61 -9.67 13.82 4.51
C ALA A 61 -8.42 14.67 4.75
N LEU A 62 -7.41 14.55 3.88
CA LEU A 62 -6.19 15.35 3.92
C LEU A 62 -6.48 16.84 3.71
N ALA A 63 -7.35 17.18 2.75
CA ALA A 63 -7.76 18.56 2.50
C ALA A 63 -8.56 19.15 3.67
N GLU A 64 -9.45 18.37 4.28
CA GLU A 64 -10.22 18.79 5.45
C GLU A 64 -9.35 19.00 6.69
N GLN A 65 -8.31 18.18 6.88
CA GLN A 65 -7.40 18.31 8.02
C GLN A 65 -6.60 19.61 8.00
N LYS A 66 -6.34 20.18 6.81
CA LYS A 66 -5.64 21.47 6.67
C LYS A 66 -6.55 22.69 6.83
N LEU A 67 -7.88 22.51 6.90
CA LEU A 67 -8.84 23.62 7.01
C LEU A 67 -9.14 23.94 8.48
N ASN A 68 -9.12 25.23 8.83
CA ASN A 68 -9.68 25.70 10.09
C ASN A 68 -11.23 25.65 10.04
N GLN A 69 -11.89 25.61 11.19
CA GLN A 69 -13.34 25.37 11.33
C GLN A 69 -14.19 26.38 10.53
N LEU A 70 -13.87 27.68 10.61
CA LEU A 70 -14.48 28.76 9.81
C LEU A 70 -14.29 28.57 8.29
N SER A 71 -13.17 27.98 7.86
CA SER A 71 -12.88 27.73 6.45
C SER A 71 -13.57 26.46 5.95
N LYS A 72 -13.83 25.50 6.85
CA LYS A 72 -14.52 24.25 6.55
C LYS A 72 -15.98 24.50 6.15
N GLU A 73 -16.69 25.39 6.85
CA GLU A 73 -18.07 25.75 6.52
C GLU A 73 -18.18 26.38 5.13
N LYS A 74 -17.33 27.38 4.85
CA LYS A 74 -17.24 28.02 3.52
C LYS A 74 -16.93 27.01 2.42
N TYR A 75 -16.07 26.04 2.72
CA TYR A 75 -15.73 24.96 1.80
C TYR A 75 -16.92 24.03 1.53
N ILE A 76 -17.65 23.59 2.55
CA ILE A 76 -18.81 22.69 2.41
C ILE A 76 -19.90 23.31 1.54
N HIS A 77 -20.17 24.61 1.71
CA HIS A 77 -21.18 25.33 0.94
C HIS A 77 -20.69 25.80 -0.45
N ALA A 78 -19.40 25.70 -0.75
CA ALA A 78 -18.88 26.07 -2.07
C ALA A 78 -19.39 25.11 -3.17
N PRO A 79 -19.50 25.56 -4.43
CA PRO A 79 -19.82 24.69 -5.56
C PRO A 79 -18.86 23.51 -5.69
N ALA A 80 -19.34 22.36 -6.20
CA ALA A 80 -18.54 21.13 -6.31
C ALA A 80 -17.22 21.32 -7.07
N ARG A 81 -17.24 22.13 -8.15
CA ARG A 81 -16.04 22.49 -8.93
C ARG A 81 -14.97 23.19 -8.08
N ARG A 82 -15.37 24.09 -7.17
CA ARG A 82 -14.45 24.82 -6.30
C ARG A 82 -13.88 23.92 -5.21
N GLN A 83 -14.70 23.00 -4.68
CA GLN A 83 -14.24 22.00 -3.72
C GLN A 83 -13.19 21.06 -4.33
N LYS A 84 -13.45 20.56 -5.54
CA LYS A 84 -12.50 19.73 -6.29
C LYS A 84 -11.15 20.44 -6.48
N ALA A 85 -11.19 21.65 -7.03
CA ALA A 85 -9.97 22.44 -7.27
C ALA A 85 -9.16 22.69 -5.99
N PHE A 86 -9.84 22.88 -4.86
CA PHE A 86 -9.18 23.01 -3.57
C PHE A 86 -8.51 21.70 -3.11
N ILE A 87 -9.22 20.57 -3.19
CA ILE A 87 -8.66 19.25 -2.85
C ILE A 87 -7.41 18.98 -3.70
N ASP A 88 -7.50 19.16 -5.01
CA ASP A 88 -6.40 18.89 -5.95
C ASP A 88 -5.16 19.74 -5.61
N LYS A 89 -5.36 21.04 -5.36
CA LYS A 89 -4.29 21.96 -4.95
C LYS A 89 -3.59 21.51 -3.67
N VAL A 90 -4.36 21.12 -2.65
CA VAL A 90 -3.80 20.70 -1.36
C VAL A 90 -3.02 19.39 -1.49
N VAL A 91 -3.52 18.45 -2.28
CA VAL A 91 -2.86 17.17 -2.54
C VAL A 91 -1.56 17.38 -3.30
N GLU A 92 -1.54 18.26 -4.30
CA GLU A 92 -0.34 18.59 -5.06
C GLU A 92 0.74 19.23 -4.18
N GLN A 93 0.37 20.19 -3.34
CA GLN A 93 1.28 20.79 -2.36
C GLN A 93 1.86 19.74 -1.39
N TYR A 94 1.02 18.82 -0.91
CA TYR A 94 1.49 17.74 -0.02
C TYR A 94 2.50 16.83 -0.72
N LYS A 95 2.29 16.48 -1.99
CA LYS A 95 3.25 15.68 -2.77
C LYS A 95 4.59 16.40 -2.94
N GLN A 96 4.56 17.69 -3.27
CA GLN A 96 5.76 18.51 -3.40
C GLN A 96 6.54 18.61 -2.08
N GLU A 97 5.86 18.83 -0.95
CA GLU A 97 6.48 18.84 0.38
C GLU A 97 7.16 17.51 0.74
N GLN A 98 6.53 16.38 0.38
CA GLN A 98 7.09 15.05 0.60
C GLN A 98 8.32 14.79 -0.27
N ASP A 99 8.27 15.16 -1.54
CA ASP A 99 9.40 15.02 -2.47
C ASP A 99 10.60 15.87 -2.02
N ILE A 100 10.37 17.09 -1.55
CA ILE A 100 11.43 17.97 -1.02
C ILE A 100 12.06 17.36 0.24
N LYS A 101 11.26 16.78 1.14
CA LYS A 101 11.76 16.13 2.36
C LYS A 101 12.57 14.87 2.05
N MET A 102 12.14 14.04 1.10
CA MET A 102 12.89 12.84 0.70
C MET A 102 14.22 13.19 0.04
N ARG A 103 14.26 14.20 -0.85
CA ARG A 103 15.50 14.62 -1.52
C ARG A 103 16.54 15.18 -0.54
N LYS A 104 16.11 15.85 0.52
CA LYS A 104 17.01 16.36 1.58
C LYS A 104 17.62 15.23 2.42
N PHE A 105 17.01 14.05 2.49
CA PHE A 105 17.53 12.91 3.24
C PHE A 105 18.56 12.09 2.44
N THR A 106 18.50 12.12 1.11
CA THR A 106 19.44 11.39 0.22
C THR A 106 20.60 12.24 -0.29
N ALA A 107 20.66 13.53 0.08
CA ALA A 107 21.77 14.41 -0.28
C ALA A 107 22.86 14.35 0.80
N THR A 108 23.56 13.22 0.91
CA THR A 108 24.96 13.27 1.35
C THR A 108 25.74 13.97 0.24
N PRO A 109 26.32 15.16 0.48
CA PRO A 109 27.19 15.77 -0.51
C PRO A 109 28.40 14.84 -0.67
N TYR A 110 28.59 14.28 -1.87
CA TYR A 110 29.85 13.67 -2.21
C TYR A 110 30.91 14.78 -2.14
N ILE A 111 31.90 14.60 -1.28
CA ILE A 111 33.14 15.35 -1.39
C ILE A 111 33.76 14.85 -2.70
N GLU A 112 33.78 15.69 -3.71
CA GLU A 112 34.57 15.44 -4.92
C GLU A 112 36.04 15.47 -4.49
N ILE A 113 36.61 14.30 -4.23
CA ILE A 113 38.05 14.14 -4.11
C ILE A 113 38.57 14.32 -5.54
N SER A 114 39.04 15.52 -5.84
CA SER A 114 39.83 15.78 -7.03
C SER A 114 41.20 15.16 -6.78
N ASP A 115 41.50 14.05 -7.46
CA ASP A 115 42.89 13.64 -7.68
C ASP A 115 43.51 14.71 -8.58
N ASP A 116 44.36 15.56 -8.03
CA ASP A 116 45.61 15.99 -8.69
C ASP A 116 46.49 16.85 -7.78
N GLU A 117 47.78 16.57 -7.88
CA GLU A 117 48.88 17.22 -7.19
C GLU A 117 49.03 18.71 -7.56
N GLN A 118 49.41 19.51 -6.55
CA GLN A 118 50.16 20.77 -6.60
C GLN A 118 49.55 21.98 -7.36
N GLY A 119 49.34 23.07 -6.60
CA GLY A 119 49.73 24.41 -7.06
C GLY A 119 48.70 25.54 -7.00
N SER A 120 48.88 26.39 -5.99
CA SER A 120 48.62 27.84 -5.97
C SER A 120 47.19 28.40 -6.09
N VAL A 121 46.92 29.25 -5.10
CA VAL A 121 45.80 30.17 -4.91
C VAL A 121 45.66 31.18 -6.05
N SER A 122 44.42 31.47 -6.49
CA SER A 122 43.97 32.81 -6.93
C SER A 122 42.44 32.92 -7.02
N THR A 123 41.96 34.10 -6.63
CA THR A 123 40.60 34.55 -6.32
C THR A 123 39.82 35.13 -7.51
N SER A 124 38.48 35.04 -7.50
CA SER A 124 37.47 36.09 -7.86
C SER A 124 36.11 35.42 -8.21
N SER A 125 35.06 35.46 -7.37
CA SER A 125 34.07 36.53 -7.08
C SER A 125 33.02 36.81 -8.16
N ILE A 126 31.73 36.61 -7.85
CA ILE A 126 30.49 37.36 -8.18
C ILE A 126 29.43 36.80 -7.20
N SER A 127 29.03 37.45 -6.10
CA SER A 127 28.21 38.65 -5.90
C SER A 127 26.73 38.53 -6.31
N SER A 128 25.85 38.48 -5.31
CA SER A 128 24.47 39.04 -5.19
C SER A 128 23.71 38.17 -4.18
N GLY A 129 23.19 38.61 -3.03
CA GLY A 129 22.88 39.93 -2.50
C GLY A 129 21.51 39.83 -1.83
N TYR A 130 21.47 39.66 -0.49
CA TYR A 130 20.33 40.03 0.36
C TYR A 130 20.82 40.30 1.79
N GLU A 131 20.50 41.50 2.25
CA GLU A 131 20.83 42.05 3.56
C GLU A 131 19.97 41.47 4.70
N ASN A 132 20.64 41.32 5.84
CA ASN A 132 20.20 41.58 7.21
C ASN A 132 18.94 40.89 7.76
N LEU A 133 19.17 39.92 8.65
CA LEU A 133 18.60 39.85 10.00
C LEU A 133 19.54 38.99 10.86
N SER A 134 20.13 39.59 11.90
CA SER A 134 21.08 38.96 12.82
C SER A 134 20.50 37.72 13.52
N PRO A 135 21.35 36.72 13.83
CA PRO A 135 21.30 36.20 15.18
C PRO A 135 22.69 36.00 15.81
N VAL A 136 22.68 36.24 17.12
CA VAL A 136 23.66 35.92 18.16
C VAL A 136 24.61 34.76 17.80
N VAL A 137 25.91 35.07 17.88
CA VAL A 137 27.02 34.11 17.83
C VAL A 137 26.93 33.15 19.01
N ALA A 138 26.71 31.87 18.75
CA ALA A 138 27.06 30.79 19.66
C ALA A 138 28.12 29.91 18.96
N GLN A 139 29.30 29.85 19.56
CA GLN A 139 30.39 28.97 19.11
C GLN A 139 30.00 27.50 19.33
N PRO A 140 30.23 26.58 18.37
CA PRO A 140 30.13 25.15 18.64
C PRO A 140 31.41 24.67 19.32
N THR A 141 31.30 24.24 20.58
CA THR A 141 32.31 23.38 21.21
C THR A 141 32.18 21.96 20.66
N PRO A 142 33.30 21.24 20.43
CA PRO A 142 33.24 19.85 20.01
C PRO A 142 32.87 18.97 21.21
N LEU A 143 31.71 18.31 21.14
CA LEU A 143 31.29 17.32 22.12
C LEU A 143 31.79 15.93 21.68
N SER A 144 32.56 15.31 22.57
CA SER A 144 33.09 13.95 22.46
C SER A 144 31.98 12.90 22.51
N ASN A 145 32.23 11.77 21.84
CA ASN A 145 31.30 10.65 21.63
C ASN A 145 30.87 9.88 22.90
N ASP A 146 31.30 10.25 24.10
CA ASP A 146 31.07 9.46 25.32
C ASP A 146 29.71 9.68 26.00
N PHE A 147 28.91 10.65 25.54
CA PHE A 147 27.62 11.00 26.19
C PHE A 147 26.39 10.31 25.59
N VAL A 148 26.47 9.82 24.36
CA VAL A 148 25.33 9.15 23.69
C VAL A 148 25.22 7.68 24.12
N GLU A 149 26.36 7.02 24.36
CA GLU A 149 26.41 5.60 24.73
C GLU A 149 25.88 5.33 26.16
N LYS A 150 26.08 6.27 27.09
CA LYS A 150 25.56 6.16 28.47
C LYS A 150 24.05 6.34 28.59
N ARG A 151 23.38 7.00 27.63
CA ARG A 151 21.90 7.13 27.63
C ARG A 151 21.19 5.90 27.06
N ILE A 152 21.82 5.21 26.11
CA ILE A 152 21.23 4.02 25.48
C ILE A 152 21.33 2.80 26.41
N ARG A 153 22.41 2.69 27.19
CA ARG A 153 22.60 1.61 28.17
C ARG A 153 21.60 1.65 29.33
N GLY A 154 21.32 2.85 29.87
CA GLY A 154 20.38 3.04 30.98
C GLY A 154 18.90 2.90 30.61
N ALA A 155 18.55 2.89 29.32
CA ALA A 155 17.20 2.59 28.83
C ALA A 155 17.01 1.08 28.60
N ALA A 156 18.05 0.38 28.13
CA ALA A 156 18.03 -1.06 27.94
C ALA A 156 18.01 -1.84 29.27
N GLU A 157 18.77 -1.41 30.29
CA GLU A 157 18.76 -2.05 31.62
C GLU A 157 17.41 -1.92 32.34
N ARG A 158 16.68 -0.82 32.11
CA ARG A 158 15.33 -0.63 32.68
C ARG A 158 14.26 -1.48 31.99
N ALA A 159 14.41 -1.77 30.69
CA ALA A 159 13.53 -2.70 29.98
C ALA A 159 13.77 -4.17 30.36
N LEU A 160 15.02 -4.52 30.67
CA LEU A 160 15.43 -5.89 31.01
C LEU A 160 15.06 -6.26 32.46
N ASN A 161 15.20 -5.31 33.40
CA ASN A 161 14.74 -5.51 34.78
C ASN A 161 13.20 -5.55 34.90
N GLY A 162 12.48 -4.77 34.09
CA GLY A 162 11.00 -4.84 34.03
C GLY A 162 10.46 -6.14 33.43
N ALA A 163 11.25 -6.84 32.60
CA ALA A 163 10.89 -8.15 32.07
C ALA A 163 11.16 -9.29 33.07
N MET A 164 12.14 -9.13 33.97
CA MET A 164 12.48 -10.12 35.01
C MET A 164 11.48 -10.16 36.18
N ASP A 165 10.76 -9.07 36.45
CA ASP A 165 9.72 -9.02 37.49
C ASP A 165 8.38 -9.66 37.07
N PHE A 166 8.19 -9.95 35.77
CA PHE A 166 6.98 -10.61 35.26
C PHE A 166 7.07 -12.15 35.29
N PHE A 167 8.26 -12.70 35.52
CA PHE A 167 8.52 -14.16 35.59
C PHE A 167 8.69 -14.67 37.03
N LYS A 168 8.41 -13.84 38.03
CA LYS A 168 8.66 -14.15 39.44
C LYS A 168 7.38 -14.25 40.25
N GLU A 169 6.45 -15.10 39.82
CA GLU A 169 5.34 -15.57 40.66
C GLU A 169 4.84 -16.93 40.14
N GLU A 170 5.46 -18.00 40.66
CA GLU A 170 4.89 -19.33 41.01
C GLU A 170 6.01 -20.39 41.04
N GLU A 171 6.78 -20.40 42.13
CA GLU A 171 7.53 -21.58 42.55
C GLU A 171 6.96 -22.07 43.89
N ALA A 172 6.03 -23.02 43.83
CA ALA A 172 5.68 -23.89 44.95
C ALA A 172 6.13 -25.31 44.62
N THR A 173 7.37 -25.64 45.02
CA THR A 173 7.92 -27.00 44.93
C THR A 173 7.46 -27.88 46.10
N PRO A 174 6.98 -29.12 45.88
CA PRO A 174 7.03 -30.17 46.89
C PRO A 174 8.35 -30.95 46.77
N GLN A 175 9.00 -31.10 47.93
CA GLN A 175 10.26 -31.79 48.12
C GLN A 175 10.13 -33.31 47.89
N VAL A 176 11.02 -33.88 47.07
CA VAL A 176 11.20 -35.34 46.97
C VAL A 176 12.16 -35.81 48.06
N ARG A 177 11.64 -36.55 49.05
CA ARG A 177 12.44 -37.37 49.96
C ARG A 177 12.76 -38.70 49.29
N VAL A 178 14.04 -39.06 49.25
CA VAL A 178 14.51 -40.40 48.87
C VAL A 178 14.39 -41.31 50.10
N ALA A 179 13.62 -42.38 49.99
CA ALA A 179 13.73 -43.55 50.86
C ALA A 179 13.55 -44.83 50.02
N LYS A 180 14.48 -45.76 50.23
CA LYS A 180 14.61 -47.07 49.58
C LYS A 180 13.43 -48.00 49.92
N SER A 181 12.94 -48.74 48.94
CA SER A 181 12.67 -50.16 49.10
C SER A 181 12.55 -50.84 47.73
N SER A 182 13.18 -51.99 47.68
CA SER A 182 13.39 -52.93 46.59
C SER A 182 12.10 -53.57 46.05
N GLU A 183 12.27 -54.26 44.92
CA GLU A 183 11.38 -55.31 44.36
C GLU A 183 10.20 -54.83 43.48
N ASN A 184 10.49 -54.59 42.20
CA ASN A 184 9.80 -55.20 41.05
C ASN A 184 10.27 -54.56 39.74
N ALA A 185 11.48 -54.91 39.32
CA ALA A 185 11.88 -54.76 37.92
C ALA A 185 11.23 -55.90 37.13
N LEU A 186 10.78 -55.60 35.89
CA LEU A 186 10.23 -56.51 34.85
C LEU A 186 8.73 -56.41 34.54
N VAL A 187 8.11 -55.23 34.46
CA VAL A 187 6.92 -55.02 33.57
C VAL A 187 6.81 -53.59 32.95
N ALA A 188 7.49 -52.56 33.49
CA ALA A 188 7.15 -51.16 33.18
C ALA A 188 7.56 -50.59 31.80
N ASP A 189 8.35 -51.29 30.99
CA ASP A 189 8.85 -50.75 29.70
C ASP A 189 7.77 -50.79 28.59
N GLY A 190 6.76 -51.64 28.75
CA GLY A 190 5.67 -51.79 27.78
C GLY A 190 4.70 -50.61 27.77
N ASP A 191 4.44 -50.00 28.93
CA ASP A 191 3.40 -48.98 29.06
C ASP A 191 3.91 -47.59 28.66
N GLU A 192 5.18 -47.26 28.92
CA GLU A 192 5.81 -46.04 28.38
C GLU A 192 5.94 -46.12 26.85
N ILE A 193 6.38 -47.25 26.30
CA ILE A 193 6.47 -47.43 24.84
C ILE A 193 5.07 -47.39 24.20
N ARG A 194 4.03 -47.92 24.87
CA ARG A 194 2.64 -47.80 24.40
C ARG A 194 2.12 -46.37 24.48
N ALA A 195 2.42 -45.65 25.56
CA ALA A 195 2.07 -44.24 25.70
C ALA A 195 2.70 -43.39 24.59
N LEU A 196 4.00 -43.57 24.33
CA LEU A 196 4.73 -42.88 23.27
C LEU A 196 4.21 -43.26 21.88
N ARG A 197 3.88 -44.53 21.63
CA ARG A 197 3.26 -44.95 20.36
C ARG A 197 1.88 -44.31 20.15
N ASN A 198 1.09 -44.19 21.21
CA ASN A 198 -0.21 -43.53 21.16
C ASN A 198 -0.07 -42.02 20.92
N GLU A 199 0.94 -41.38 21.50
CA GLU A 199 1.27 -39.97 21.26
C GLU A 199 1.75 -39.72 19.84
N ILE A 200 2.62 -40.58 19.30
CA ILE A 200 3.06 -40.52 17.90
C ILE A 200 1.87 -40.76 16.95
N LEU A 201 0.96 -41.68 17.28
CA LEU A 201 -0.25 -41.89 16.49
C LEU A 201 -1.19 -40.67 16.52
N ARG A 202 -1.31 -40.01 17.68
CA ARG A 202 -2.07 -38.77 17.84
C ARG A 202 -1.41 -37.60 17.09
N LEU A 203 -0.10 -37.47 17.13
CA LEU A 203 0.65 -36.48 16.36
C LEU A 203 0.52 -36.74 14.85
N LYS A 204 0.64 -38.00 14.41
CA LYS A 204 0.40 -38.37 13.00
C LYS A 204 -1.02 -38.08 12.56
N SER A 205 -2.03 -38.29 13.42
CA SER A 205 -3.43 -37.97 13.08
C SER A 205 -3.67 -36.46 13.03
N LEU A 206 -3.04 -35.68 13.92
CA LEU A 206 -3.07 -34.21 13.89
C LEU A 206 -2.38 -33.65 12.64
N VAL A 207 -1.21 -34.17 12.26
CA VAL A 207 -0.51 -33.78 11.02
C VAL A 207 -1.32 -34.16 9.78
N LYS A 208 -1.94 -35.35 9.77
CA LYS A 208 -2.83 -35.79 8.68
C LYS A 208 -4.11 -34.96 8.60
N GLY A 209 -4.58 -34.43 9.73
CA GLY A 209 -5.65 -33.43 9.80
C GLY A 209 -5.23 -32.08 9.25
N PHE A 210 -3.99 -31.64 9.55
CA PHE A 210 -3.42 -30.39 9.04
C PHE A 210 -3.15 -30.42 7.52
N GLN A 211 -2.76 -31.57 6.97
CA GLN A 211 -2.65 -31.78 5.51
C GLN A 211 -4.00 -31.66 4.77
N LYS A 212 -5.13 -31.81 5.48
CA LYS A 212 -6.47 -31.77 4.90
C LYS A 212 -7.19 -30.43 5.09
N VAL A 213 -6.61 -29.49 5.82
CA VAL A 213 -7.07 -28.11 5.75
C VAL A 213 -6.48 -27.57 4.46
N PRO A 214 -7.28 -27.26 3.42
CA PRO A 214 -6.76 -26.43 2.36
C PRO A 214 -6.46 -25.10 3.04
N GLN A 215 -5.19 -24.88 3.36
CA GLN A 215 -4.67 -23.53 3.37
C GLN A 215 -4.90 -23.07 1.93
N SER A 216 -6.08 -22.52 1.68
CA SER A 216 -6.22 -21.46 0.70
C SER A 216 -5.23 -20.42 1.21
N PHE A 217 -3.98 -20.55 0.76
CA PHE A 217 -3.01 -19.49 0.84
C PHE A 217 -3.74 -18.34 0.19
N ALA A 218 -4.29 -17.45 1.00
CA ALA A 218 -4.70 -16.14 0.54
C ALA A 218 -3.51 -15.68 -0.30
N SER A 219 -3.75 -15.52 -1.60
CA SER A 219 -2.72 -15.30 -2.60
C SER A 219 -1.72 -14.30 -2.03
N LEU A 220 -0.52 -14.80 -1.71
CA LEU A 220 0.46 -14.06 -0.92
C LEU A 220 0.82 -12.72 -1.59
N HIS A 221 0.54 -12.65 -2.89
CA HIS A 221 0.63 -11.50 -3.75
C HIS A 221 -0.28 -11.66 -4.99
N PRO A 222 -0.68 -10.54 -5.65
CA PRO A 222 -1.39 -10.58 -6.92
C PRO A 222 -0.69 -11.46 -7.96
N GLY A 223 -1.41 -12.41 -8.54
CA GLY A 223 -0.88 -13.37 -9.53
C GLY A 223 -0.27 -14.64 -8.93
N ALA A 224 -0.27 -14.81 -7.61
CA ALA A 224 0.19 -16.04 -6.97
C ALA A 224 -0.61 -17.28 -7.41
N ASP A 225 -1.93 -17.13 -7.62
CA ASP A 225 -2.82 -18.20 -8.09
C ASP A 225 -2.42 -18.74 -9.48
N GLU A 226 -1.75 -17.91 -10.29
CA GLU A 226 -1.30 -18.22 -11.66
C GLU A 226 0.18 -18.68 -11.69
N GLY A 227 0.81 -18.80 -10.52
CA GLY A 227 2.21 -19.19 -10.36
C GLY A 227 3.21 -18.06 -10.66
N ILE A 228 2.80 -16.79 -10.61
CA ILE A 228 3.70 -15.67 -10.86
C ILE A 228 4.56 -15.39 -9.62
N PRO A 229 5.89 -15.22 -9.75
CA PRO A 229 6.77 -14.85 -8.63
C PRO A 229 6.41 -13.48 -8.01
N PHE A 230 6.75 -13.29 -6.73
CA PHE A 230 6.47 -12.06 -6.00
C PHE A 230 7.07 -10.81 -6.68
N GLU A 231 8.28 -10.94 -7.23
CA GLU A 231 9.00 -9.88 -7.94
C GLU A 231 8.22 -9.36 -9.17
N LEU A 232 7.42 -10.23 -9.80
CA LEU A 232 6.64 -9.91 -10.99
C LEU A 232 5.19 -9.52 -10.69
N SER A 233 4.76 -9.69 -9.44
CA SER A 233 3.40 -9.38 -8.99
C SER A 233 2.98 -7.95 -9.31
N PHE A 234 3.87 -6.97 -9.12
CA PHE A 234 3.56 -5.56 -9.41
C PHE A 234 3.24 -5.35 -10.90
N MET A 235 3.91 -6.08 -11.79
CA MET A 235 3.73 -5.96 -13.23
C MET A 235 2.45 -6.67 -13.66
N TYR A 236 2.19 -7.86 -13.10
CA TYR A 236 0.94 -8.56 -13.27
C TYR A 236 -0.25 -7.66 -12.90
N GLU A 237 -0.26 -7.10 -11.69
CA GLU A 237 -1.33 -6.20 -11.22
C GLU A 237 -1.46 -4.97 -12.13
N LYS A 238 -0.34 -4.37 -12.54
CA LYS A 238 -0.33 -3.20 -13.44
C LYS A 238 -0.99 -3.52 -14.78
N LEU A 239 -0.63 -4.64 -15.42
CA LEU A 239 -1.18 -5.03 -16.73
C LEU A 239 -2.67 -5.37 -16.65
N ILE A 240 -3.08 -6.10 -15.61
CA ILE A 240 -4.49 -6.42 -15.38
C ILE A 240 -5.30 -5.16 -15.12
N ARG A 241 -4.80 -4.22 -14.31
CA ARG A 241 -5.48 -2.94 -14.02
C ARG A 241 -5.67 -2.07 -15.26
N VAL A 242 -4.73 -2.12 -16.21
CA VAL A 242 -4.85 -1.42 -17.51
C VAL A 242 -5.87 -2.09 -18.43
N GLY A 243 -6.26 -3.33 -18.14
CA GLY A 243 -7.24 -4.09 -18.91
C GLY A 243 -6.63 -5.06 -19.91
N VAL A 244 -5.34 -5.40 -19.75
CA VAL A 244 -4.73 -6.48 -20.54
C VAL A 244 -5.28 -7.81 -20.04
N ALA A 245 -5.78 -8.64 -20.96
CA ALA A 245 -6.39 -9.92 -20.61
C ALA A 245 -5.34 -10.91 -20.08
N LYS A 246 -5.73 -11.72 -19.08
CA LYS A 246 -4.81 -12.60 -18.33
C LYS A 246 -4.07 -13.58 -19.23
N GLU A 247 -4.72 -14.02 -20.31
CA GLU A 247 -4.22 -14.98 -21.28
C GLU A 247 -2.95 -14.46 -21.98
N TYR A 248 -2.78 -13.14 -22.08
CA TYR A 248 -1.58 -12.53 -22.66
C TYR A 248 -0.55 -12.15 -21.59
N VAL A 249 -1.00 -11.78 -20.39
CA VAL A 249 -0.12 -11.37 -19.30
C VAL A 249 0.70 -12.53 -18.75
N ILE A 250 0.07 -13.69 -18.52
CA ILE A 250 0.73 -14.85 -17.91
C ILE A 250 1.89 -15.36 -18.79
N PRO A 251 1.72 -15.61 -20.09
CA PRO A 251 2.83 -16.04 -20.96
C PRO A 251 3.93 -14.98 -21.05
N ALA A 252 3.58 -13.69 -21.12
CA ALA A 252 4.56 -12.61 -21.18
C ALA A 252 5.46 -12.59 -19.92
N LEU A 253 4.89 -12.77 -18.73
CA LEU A 253 5.65 -12.80 -17.48
C LEU A 253 6.48 -14.08 -17.32
N ARG A 254 6.01 -15.22 -17.80
CA ARG A 254 6.81 -16.46 -17.82
C ARG A 254 8.00 -16.37 -18.76
N ASN A 255 7.80 -15.77 -19.94
CA ASN A 255 8.90 -15.50 -20.88
C ASN A 255 9.91 -14.50 -20.29
N LEU A 256 9.42 -13.53 -19.51
CA LEU A 256 10.29 -12.60 -18.80
C LEU A 256 11.13 -13.30 -17.73
N GLU A 257 10.53 -14.21 -16.96
CA GLU A 257 11.22 -14.99 -15.93
C GLU A 257 12.33 -15.87 -16.51
N SER A 258 12.11 -16.47 -17.69
CA SER A 258 13.12 -17.28 -18.36
C SER A 258 14.20 -16.45 -19.06
N ALA A 259 13.89 -15.22 -19.49
CA ALA A 259 14.81 -14.36 -20.24
C ALA A 259 15.73 -13.50 -19.35
N LEU A 260 15.30 -13.12 -18.14
CA LEU A 260 16.06 -12.21 -17.27
C LEU A 260 16.74 -12.93 -16.09
N PRO A 261 18.00 -12.59 -15.76
CA PRO A 261 18.64 -13.03 -14.53
C PRO A 261 17.89 -12.59 -13.26
N ARG A 262 18.03 -13.37 -12.18
CA ARG A 262 17.32 -13.12 -10.90
C ARG A 262 17.64 -11.76 -10.28
N GLU A 263 18.83 -11.22 -10.50
CA GLU A 263 19.24 -9.90 -10.03
C GLU A 263 18.46 -8.78 -10.74
N GLN A 264 18.14 -8.98 -12.02
CA GLN A 264 17.41 -8.01 -12.84
C GLN A 264 15.90 -8.10 -12.60
N LEU A 265 15.36 -9.29 -12.27
CA LEU A 265 13.96 -9.47 -11.89
C LEU A 265 13.55 -8.61 -10.68
N LYS A 266 14.49 -8.39 -9.74
CA LYS A 266 14.27 -7.51 -8.58
C LYS A 266 14.17 -6.03 -8.95
N LYS A 267 14.75 -5.62 -10.08
CA LYS A 267 14.79 -4.22 -10.52
C LYS A 267 13.59 -3.92 -11.43
N LYS A 268 12.59 -3.21 -10.89
CA LYS A 268 11.35 -2.86 -11.60
C LYS A 268 11.53 -2.21 -12.97
N ALA A 269 12.61 -1.43 -13.15
CA ALA A 269 12.92 -0.77 -14.42
C ALA A 269 13.22 -1.79 -15.54
N TYR A 270 14.02 -2.82 -15.27
CA TYR A 270 14.35 -3.86 -16.24
C TYR A 270 13.12 -4.68 -16.62
N VAL A 271 12.32 -5.07 -15.62
CA VAL A 271 11.05 -5.78 -15.84
C VAL A 271 10.11 -4.94 -16.72
N SER A 272 10.00 -3.64 -16.44
CA SER A 272 9.15 -2.72 -17.23
C SER A 272 9.65 -2.54 -18.66
N ALA A 273 10.96 -2.36 -18.84
CA ALA A 273 11.56 -2.21 -20.17
C ALA A 273 11.41 -3.47 -21.02
N TRP A 274 11.61 -4.65 -20.40
CA TRP A 274 11.45 -5.92 -21.10
C TRP A 274 10.00 -6.13 -21.52
N ILE A 275 9.02 -5.90 -20.63
CA ILE A 275 7.60 -6.03 -20.98
C ILE A 275 7.19 -5.03 -22.06
N ALA A 276 7.67 -3.78 -21.99
CA ALA A 276 7.40 -2.81 -23.03
C ALA A 276 7.90 -3.29 -24.39
N ARG A 277 9.14 -3.78 -24.45
CA ARG A 277 9.71 -4.39 -25.68
C ARG A 277 8.90 -5.59 -26.14
N TYR A 278 8.56 -6.51 -25.24
CA TYR A 278 7.74 -7.67 -25.55
C TYR A 278 6.40 -7.27 -26.16
N LEU A 279 5.72 -6.27 -25.60
CA LEU A 279 4.46 -5.78 -26.14
C LEU A 279 4.65 -5.17 -27.54
N LEU A 280 5.71 -4.41 -27.77
CA LEU A 280 6.00 -3.85 -29.10
C LEU A 280 6.24 -4.96 -30.13
N ASP A 281 7.04 -5.96 -29.78
CA ASP A 281 7.42 -7.05 -30.68
C ASP A 281 6.24 -8.01 -30.97
N ASN A 282 5.29 -8.15 -30.04
CA ASN A 282 4.15 -9.07 -30.17
C ASN A 282 2.84 -8.38 -30.57
N THR A 283 2.81 -7.04 -30.64
CA THR A 283 1.61 -6.34 -31.11
C THR A 283 1.58 -6.38 -32.63
N GLN A 284 0.66 -7.17 -33.17
CA GLN A 284 0.45 -7.23 -34.62
C GLN A 284 -0.11 -5.91 -35.13
N ILE A 285 0.54 -5.39 -36.16
CA ILE A 285 0.15 -4.14 -36.82
C ILE A 285 -0.33 -4.48 -38.23
N ALA A 286 -1.47 -3.93 -38.63
CA ALA A 286 -1.90 -3.98 -40.02
C ALA A 286 -0.89 -3.23 -40.91
N GLU A 287 -0.35 -3.93 -41.91
CA GLU A 287 0.65 -3.39 -42.85
C GLU A 287 0.02 -2.43 -43.87
N ASN A 288 -1.17 -2.76 -44.36
CA ASN A 288 -1.82 -2.06 -45.47
C ASN A 288 -3.00 -1.19 -44.98
N ARG A 289 -2.71 -0.18 -44.17
CA ARG A 289 -3.72 0.57 -43.41
C ARG A 289 -4.72 1.37 -44.24
N THR A 290 -4.43 1.69 -45.52
CA THR A 290 -5.21 2.70 -46.28
C THR A 290 -5.21 2.49 -47.81
N LEU A 291 -4.83 1.33 -48.32
CA LEU A 291 -4.76 1.13 -49.79
C LEU A 291 -6.15 1.00 -50.46
N ASN A 292 -7.19 0.71 -49.68
CA ASN A 292 -8.50 0.40 -50.22
C ASN A 292 -9.44 1.60 -50.11
N LYS A 293 -10.19 1.86 -51.18
CA LYS A 293 -11.12 3.00 -51.27
C LYS A 293 -12.29 2.92 -50.26
N TYR A 294 -12.66 1.72 -49.83
CA TYR A 294 -13.82 1.49 -48.98
C TYR A 294 -13.39 0.90 -47.64
N HIS A 295 -13.76 1.59 -46.56
CA HIS A 295 -13.50 1.16 -45.19
C HIS A 295 -14.84 0.91 -44.48
N VAL A 296 -14.97 -0.26 -43.85
CA VAL A 296 -16.19 -0.65 -43.13
C VAL A 296 -15.84 -0.76 -41.64
N PHE A 297 -16.54 0.02 -40.81
CA PHE A 297 -16.36 0.01 -39.35
C PHE A 297 -17.38 -0.94 -38.72
N VAL A 298 -16.90 -2.06 -38.18
CA VAL A 298 -17.74 -3.13 -37.63
C VAL A 298 -17.45 -3.31 -36.14
N GLY A 299 -18.47 -3.64 -35.35
CA GLY A 299 -18.32 -3.88 -33.91
C GLY A 299 -19.61 -3.71 -33.10
N PRO A 300 -19.58 -4.07 -31.81
CA PRO A 300 -20.74 -4.03 -30.91
C PRO A 300 -21.34 -2.62 -30.71
N SER A 301 -22.58 -2.55 -30.24
CA SER A 301 -23.31 -1.28 -30.02
C SER A 301 -22.61 -0.40 -28.98
N GLY A 302 -22.64 0.93 -29.14
CA GLY A 302 -22.07 1.89 -28.18
C GLY A 302 -20.54 2.06 -28.18
N HIS A 303 -19.80 1.37 -29.06
CA HIS A 303 -18.32 1.42 -29.09
C HIS A 303 -17.75 2.53 -29.98
N GLY A 304 -18.51 3.60 -30.23
CA GLY A 304 -18.00 4.78 -30.93
C GLY A 304 -17.82 4.67 -32.45
N LYS A 305 -18.28 3.60 -33.13
CA LYS A 305 -18.11 3.41 -34.59
C LYS A 305 -18.50 4.64 -35.43
N THR A 306 -19.66 5.23 -35.14
CA THR A 306 -20.15 6.43 -35.83
C THR A 306 -19.30 7.66 -35.50
N SER A 307 -18.83 7.77 -34.25
CA SER A 307 -17.95 8.86 -33.82
C SER A 307 -16.51 8.72 -34.35
N SER A 308 -16.04 7.51 -34.64
CA SER A 308 -14.72 7.27 -35.25
C SER A 308 -14.73 7.44 -36.77
N LEU A 309 -15.92 7.42 -37.39
CA LEU A 309 -16.12 7.63 -38.82
C LEU A 309 -16.10 9.12 -39.19
N VAL A 310 -16.67 9.96 -38.33
CA VAL A 310 -16.84 11.41 -38.51
C VAL A 310 -15.67 12.16 -37.88
#